data_AF-A0A8H7YCD4-F1
#
_entry.id   AF-A0A8H7YCD4-F1
#
_cell.length_a   1.000
_cell.length_b   1.000
_cell.length_c   1.000
_cell.angle_alpha   90.00
_cell.angle_beta   90.00
_cell.angle_gamma   90.00
#
_symmetry.space_group_name_H-M   'P 1'
#
loop_
_entity.id
_entity.type
_entity.pdbx_description
1 polymer ?
#
loop_
_entity_poly.entity_id
_entity_poly.type
_entity_poly.pdbx_seq_one_letter_code
_entity_poly.pdbx_strand_id
1 'polypeptide(L)'
;MSPLWVGIANFVISKLIGTSPSLRATTIKWLTSPKLLLCLMSIISGGVWVYTLVNCPYPLSTVFIPGSSAQSEFVPHMRRALQYDEIAVFGTSFLWLGYLFFDLHCAGLIRRREWLVPVAALPIFTAFVGPGAAFAFGWYWRESKLQSKLAQE
;
A
#
# COMPACT_ATOMS: atom_id res chain seq x y z
N MET A 1 23.21 10.96 -2.18
CA MET A 1 23.24 12.32 -1.60
C MET A 1 21.86 12.60 -1.03
N SER A 2 21.72 12.66 0.30
CA SER A 2 20.42 13.05 0.88
C SER A 2 20.15 14.52 0.53
N PRO A 3 18.92 14.90 0.13
CA PRO A 3 18.61 16.28 -0.17
C PRO A 3 18.82 17.15 1.08
N LEU A 4 19.56 18.25 0.94
CA LEU A 4 19.86 19.20 2.03
C LEU A 4 18.59 19.66 2.77
N TRP A 5 17.47 19.74 2.04
CA TRP A 5 16.14 20.05 2.55
C TRP A 5 15.60 19.07 3.60
N VAL A 6 15.95 17.78 3.52
CA VAL A 6 15.55 16.78 4.51
C VAL A 6 16.24 17.06 5.85
N GLY A 7 17.52 17.48 5.81
CA GLY A 7 18.26 17.89 7.00
C GLY A 7 17.69 19.15 7.64
N ILE A 8 17.36 20.16 6.84
CA ILE A 8 16.74 21.41 7.30
C ILE A 8 15.36 21.12 7.91
N ALA A 9 14.53 20.32 7.24
CA ALA A 9 13.21 19.93 7.75
C ALA A 9 13.33 19.21 9.10
N ASN A 10 14.23 18.23 9.22
CA ASN A 10 14.46 17.53 10.49
C ASN A 10 14.96 18.47 11.60
N PHE A 11 15.83 19.42 11.29
CA PHE A 11 16.32 20.40 12.26
C PHE A 11 15.19 21.32 12.76
N VAL A 12 14.37 21.85 11.85
CA VAL A 12 13.23 22.70 12.19
C VAL A 12 12.18 21.92 13.00
N ILE A 13 11.82 20.72 12.56
CA ILE A 13 10.85 19.85 13.23
C ILE A 13 11.35 19.47 14.64
N SER A 14 12.63 19.12 14.80
CA SER A 14 13.19 18.77 16.11
C SER A 14 13.22 19.95 17.08
N LYS A 15 13.47 21.18 16.59
CA LYS A 15 13.39 22.41 17.39
C LYS A 15 11.95 22.75 17.79
N LEU A 16 10.98 22.57 16.89
CA LEU A 16 9.56 22.83 17.17
C LEU A 16 8.97 21.81 18.15
N ILE A 17 9.37 20.54 18.07
CA ILE A 17 8.89 19.47 18.95
C ILE A 17 9.61 19.49 20.32
N GLY A 18 10.86 19.98 20.38
CA GLY A 18 11.67 20.00 21.60
C GLY A 18 11.24 21.03 22.66
N THR A 19 10.34 21.97 22.33
CA THR A 19 9.95 23.07 23.22
C THR A 19 8.89 22.72 24.26
N SER A 20 8.17 21.61 24.10
CA SER A 20 7.14 21.20 25.06
C SER A 20 7.04 19.67 25.20
N PRO A 21 7.23 19.11 26.41
CA PRO A 21 7.24 17.66 26.65
C PRO A 21 5.88 17.00 26.38
N SER A 22 4.76 17.70 26.59
CA SER A 22 3.41 17.19 26.30
C SER A 22 3.13 17.14 24.79
N LEU A 23 3.58 18.14 24.04
CA LEU A 23 3.50 18.15 22.57
C LEU A 23 4.40 17.07 21.97
N ARG A 24 5.60 16.85 22.52
CA ARG A 24 6.50 15.79 22.08
C ARG A 24 5.88 14.40 22.25
N ALA A 25 5.32 14.09 23.42
CA ALA A 25 4.68 12.81 23.67
C ALA A 25 3.47 12.56 22.76
N THR A 26 2.64 13.60 22.56
CA THR A 26 1.45 13.51 21.69
C THR A 26 1.83 13.39 20.23
N THR A 27 2.78 14.18 19.75
CA THR A 27 3.24 14.20 18.35
C THR A 27 3.92 12.88 17.99
N ILE A 28 4.80 12.35 18.85
CA ILE A 28 5.43 11.04 18.64
C ILE A 28 4.37 9.93 18.62
N LYS A 29 3.38 9.95 19.52
CA LYS A 29 2.30 8.96 19.52
C LYS A 29 1.49 8.99 18.22
N TRP A 30 1.23 10.17 17.68
CA TRP A 30 0.53 10.36 16.40
C TRP A 30 1.37 9.89 15.20
N LEU A 31 2.62 10.34 15.08
CA LEU A 31 3.52 9.95 13.97
C LEU A 31 3.85 8.46 13.99
N THR A 32 3.93 7.84 15.16
CA THR A 32 4.24 6.41 15.29
C THR A 32 3.01 5.51 15.19
N SER A 33 1.80 6.07 15.02
CA SER A 33 0.58 5.27 14.86
C SER A 33 0.58 4.53 13.52
N PRO A 34 0.69 3.19 13.49
CA PRO A 34 0.75 2.45 12.23
C PRO A 34 -0.52 2.61 11.40
N LYS A 35 -1.67 2.77 12.08
CA LYS A 35 -2.98 2.98 11.44
C LYS A 35 -3.02 4.31 10.68
N LEU A 36 -2.47 5.38 11.27
CA LEU A 36 -2.42 6.69 10.62
C LEU A 36 -1.49 6.67 9.42
N LEU A 37 -0.29 6.10 9.58
CA LEU A 37 0.67 5.98 8.48
C LEU A 37 0.08 5.18 7.32
N LEU A 38 -0.52 4.02 7.61
CA LEU A 38 -1.17 3.18 6.60
C LEU A 38 -2.28 3.94 5.88
N CYS A 39 -3.12 4.68 6.62
CA CYS A 39 -4.21 5.49 6.06
C CYS A 39 -3.67 6.59 5.12
N LEU A 40 -2.69 7.37 5.58
CA LEU A 40 -2.09 8.44 4.78
C LEU A 40 -1.43 7.91 3.51
N MET A 41 -0.65 6.84 3.62
CA MET A 41 -0.01 6.22 2.46
C MET A 41 -1.04 5.65 1.48
N SER A 42 -2.14 5.09 1.99
CA SER A 42 -3.25 4.59 1.15
C SER A 42 -3.95 5.72 0.41
N ILE A 43 -4.20 6.86 1.06
CA ILE A 43 -4.81 8.04 0.42
C ILE A 43 -3.91 8.58 -0.68
N ILE A 44 -2.61 8.72 -0.42
CA ILE A 44 -1.65 9.20 -1.43
C ILE A 44 -1.60 8.21 -2.60
N SER A 45 -1.43 6.92 -2.33
CA SER A 45 -1.37 5.88 -3.37
C SER A 45 -2.65 5.84 -4.21
N GLY A 46 -3.83 5.85 -3.57
CA GLY A 46 -5.10 5.83 -4.27
C GLY A 46 -5.38 7.14 -5.02
N GLY A 47 -4.96 8.27 -4.48
CA GLY A 47 -5.04 9.57 -5.17
C GLY A 47 -4.21 9.60 -6.46
N VAL A 48 -2.99 9.07 -6.40
CA VAL A 48 -2.13 8.92 -7.59
C VAL A 48 -2.78 7.99 -8.61
N TRP A 49 -3.34 6.85 -8.17
CA TRP A 49 -4.04 5.92 -9.06
C TRP A 49 -5.22 6.57 -9.78
N VAL A 50 -6.12 7.22 -9.02
CA VAL A 50 -7.29 7.91 -9.59
C VAL A 50 -6.85 9.03 -10.54
N TYR A 51 -5.81 9.77 -10.18
CA TYR A 51 -5.24 10.78 -11.08
C TYR A 51 -4.75 10.14 -12.39
N THR A 52 -4.06 9.01 -12.33
CA THR A 52 -3.65 8.24 -13.52
C THR A 52 -4.86 7.79 -14.33
N LEU A 53 -5.92 7.25 -13.71
CA LEU A 53 -7.13 6.82 -14.41
C LEU A 53 -7.80 7.95 -15.18
N VAL A 54 -7.84 9.16 -14.61
CA VAL A 54 -8.55 10.31 -15.19
C VAL A 54 -7.70 11.06 -16.22
N ASN A 55 -6.39 11.15 -16.02
CA ASN A 55 -5.53 12.02 -16.83
C ASN A 55 -4.64 11.25 -17.83
N CYS A 56 -4.58 9.91 -17.77
CA CYS A 56 -3.77 9.16 -18.71
C CYS A 56 -4.40 9.15 -20.11
N PRO A 57 -3.70 9.62 -21.16
CA PRO A 57 -4.22 9.62 -22.52
C PRO A 57 -4.08 8.24 -23.20
N TYR A 58 -3.52 7.25 -22.51
CA TYR A 58 -3.28 5.90 -23.03
C TYR A 58 -4.17 4.89 -22.32
N PRO A 59 -4.56 3.79 -22.99
CA PRO A 59 -5.29 2.72 -22.32
C PRO A 59 -4.41 2.09 -21.22
N LEU A 60 -5.04 1.71 -20.10
CA LEU A 60 -4.34 1.17 -18.93
C LEU A 60 -3.55 -0.09 -19.25
N SER A 61 -4.00 -0.90 -20.21
CA SER A 61 -3.24 -2.06 -20.69
C SER A 61 -1.88 -1.65 -21.25
N THR A 62 -1.78 -0.54 -21.97
CA THR A 62 -0.49 -0.04 -22.48
C THR A 62 0.41 0.52 -21.37
N VAL A 63 -0.20 0.99 -20.28
CA VAL A 63 0.53 1.54 -19.13
C VAL A 63 1.07 0.43 -18.24
N PHE A 64 0.28 -0.60 -17.96
CA PHE A 64 0.59 -1.60 -16.94
C PHE A 64 0.95 -2.99 -17.49
N ILE A 65 0.60 -3.33 -18.73
CA ILE A 65 0.89 -4.66 -19.30
C ILE A 65 2.11 -4.58 -20.22
N PRO A 66 3.17 -5.36 -19.96
CA PRO A 66 4.37 -5.35 -20.77
C PRO A 66 4.14 -6.03 -22.13
N GLY A 67 4.63 -5.38 -23.19
CA GLY A 67 4.66 -5.96 -24.53
C GLY A 67 5.71 -7.07 -24.66
N SER A 68 5.53 -7.98 -25.61
CA SER A 68 6.44 -9.11 -25.86
C SER A 68 7.66 -8.74 -26.71
N SER A 69 7.58 -7.67 -27.50
CA SER A 69 8.64 -7.26 -28.43
C SER A 69 9.90 -6.76 -27.72
N ALA A 70 11.06 -7.14 -28.26
CA ALA A 70 12.35 -6.64 -27.79
C ALA A 70 12.44 -5.12 -27.99
N GLN A 71 12.93 -4.40 -26.98
CA GLN A 71 13.08 -2.95 -26.98
C GLN A 71 14.57 -2.61 -26.90
N SER A 72 15.10 -1.96 -27.93
CA SER A 72 16.50 -1.51 -27.99
C SER A 72 16.69 -0.09 -27.45
N GLU A 73 15.64 0.72 -27.45
CA GLU A 73 15.67 2.10 -26.96
C GLU A 73 15.48 2.17 -25.44
N PHE A 74 16.17 3.11 -24.79
CA PHE A 74 16.16 3.25 -23.33
C PHE A 74 14.76 3.49 -22.74
N VAL A 75 13.97 4.42 -23.31
CA VAL A 75 12.66 4.79 -22.75
C VAL A 75 11.64 3.62 -22.82
N PRO A 76 11.43 2.96 -23.98
CA PRO A 76 10.57 1.77 -24.05
C PRO A 76 11.09 0.60 -23.19
N HIS A 77 12.41 0.44 -23.08
CA HIS A 77 13.01 -0.57 -22.23
C HIS A 77 12.74 -0.32 -20.74
N MET A 78 12.94 0.91 -20.26
CA MET A 78 12.64 1.30 -18.88
C MET A 78 11.16 1.18 -18.55
N ARG A 79 10.27 1.57 -19.48
CA ARG A 79 8.83 1.37 -19.32
C ARG A 79 8.50 -0.10 -19.09
N ARG A 80 9.06 -0.98 -19.93
CA ARG A 80 8.86 -2.43 -19.83
C ARG A 80 9.38 -3.00 -18.50
N ALA A 81 10.53 -2.53 -18.04
CA ALA A 81 11.09 -2.92 -16.74
C ALA A 81 10.15 -2.54 -15.58
N LEU A 82 9.63 -1.31 -15.57
CA LEU A 82 8.69 -0.84 -14.55
C LEU A 82 7.36 -1.61 -14.58
N GLN A 83 6.86 -1.98 -15.76
CA GLN A 83 5.65 -2.80 -15.90
C GLN A 83 5.83 -4.19 -15.29
N TYR A 84 6.97 -4.84 -15.54
CA TYR A 84 7.28 -6.11 -14.89
C TYR A 84 7.44 -5.97 -13.39
N ASP A 85 8.13 -4.94 -12.93
CA ASP A 85 8.32 -4.66 -11.51
C ASP A 85 6.97 -4.50 -10.78
N GLU A 86 6.08 -3.66 -11.32
CA GLU A 86 4.73 -3.44 -10.79
C GLU A 86 3.94 -4.75 -10.70
N ILE A 87 3.86 -5.53 -11.78
CA ILE A 87 3.12 -6.81 -11.82
C ILE A 87 3.73 -7.81 -10.84
N ALA A 88 5.06 -7.92 -10.80
CA ALA A 88 5.75 -8.88 -9.94
C ALA A 88 5.57 -8.53 -8.46
N VAL A 89 5.78 -7.26 -8.09
CA VAL A 89 5.66 -6.77 -6.72
C VAL A 89 4.23 -6.92 -6.23
N PHE A 90 3.25 -6.38 -6.95
CA PHE A 90 1.86 -6.44 -6.49
C PHE A 90 1.25 -7.83 -6.65
N GLY A 91 1.55 -8.54 -7.73
CA GLY A 91 1.09 -9.92 -7.92
C GLY A 91 1.55 -10.83 -6.79
N THR A 92 2.85 -10.78 -6.44
CA THR A 92 3.39 -11.55 -5.31
C THR A 92 2.81 -11.08 -3.98
N SER A 93 2.66 -9.77 -3.79
CA SER A 93 2.09 -9.22 -2.55
C SER A 93 0.64 -9.63 -2.33
N PHE A 94 -0.20 -9.57 -3.37
CA PHE A 94 -1.60 -10.02 -3.28
C PHE A 94 -1.72 -11.52 -3.08
N LEU A 95 -0.87 -12.31 -3.74
CA LEU A 95 -0.82 -13.76 -3.52
C LEU A 95 -0.45 -14.08 -2.07
N TRP A 96 0.58 -13.41 -1.55
CA TRP A 96 0.98 -13.53 -0.15
C TRP A 96 -0.13 -13.11 0.82
N LEU A 97 -0.82 -12.00 0.55
CA LEU A 97 -1.96 -11.56 1.35
C LEU A 97 -3.11 -12.58 1.34
N GLY A 98 -3.37 -13.20 0.19
CA GLY A 98 -4.31 -14.31 0.06
C GLY A 98 -3.93 -15.52 0.93
N TYR A 99 -2.65 -15.90 0.94
CA TYR A 99 -2.14 -16.94 1.84
C TYR A 99 -2.31 -16.56 3.30
N LEU A 100 -2.06 -15.31 3.69
CA LEU A 100 -2.30 -14.86 5.07
C LEU A 100 -3.78 -14.98 5.48
N PHE A 101 -4.72 -14.73 4.56
CA PHE A 101 -6.14 -14.91 4.84
C PHE A 101 -6.50 -16.40 4.96
N PHE A 102 -5.86 -17.25 4.15
CA PHE A 102 -6.00 -18.70 4.27
C PHE A 102 -5.44 -19.21 5.60
N ASP A 103 -4.30 -18.70 6.06
CA ASP A 103 -3.72 -19.05 7.36
C ASP A 103 -4.66 -18.69 8.53
N LEU A 104 -5.30 -17.52 8.47
CA LEU A 104 -6.33 -17.15 9.46
C LEU A 104 -7.50 -18.14 9.47
N HIS A 105 -7.87 -18.68 8.31
CA HIS A 105 -8.91 -19.69 8.22
C HIS A 105 -8.46 -21.03 8.82
N CYS A 106 -7.25 -21.48 8.48
CA CYS A 106 -6.67 -22.70 9.03
C CYS A 106 -6.50 -22.64 10.55
N ALA A 107 -6.20 -21.46 11.10
CA ALA A 107 -6.15 -21.21 12.54
C ALA A 107 -7.53 -21.15 13.21
N GLY A 108 -8.63 -21.30 12.46
CA GLY A 108 -10.01 -21.25 12.99
C GLY A 108 -10.47 -19.84 13.39
N LEU A 109 -9.71 -18.79 13.03
CA LEU A 109 -10.03 -17.41 13.40
C LEU A 109 -11.15 -16.82 12.54
N ILE A 110 -11.30 -17.31 11.31
CA ILE A 110 -12.32 -16.87 10.36
C ILE A 110 -12.95 -18.04 9.59
N ARG A 111 -14.21 -17.88 9.19
CA ARG A 111 -14.96 -18.88 8.41
C ARG A 111 -14.54 -18.89 6.94
N ARG A 112 -14.81 -19.98 6.23
CA ARG A 112 -14.47 -20.14 4.80
C ARG A 112 -14.94 -18.96 3.93
N ARG A 113 -16.20 -18.53 4.12
CA ARG A 113 -16.77 -17.41 3.36
C ARG A 113 -16.11 -16.06 3.71
N GLU A 114 -15.60 -15.91 4.93
CA GLU A 114 -15.01 -14.65 5.41
C GLU A 114 -13.62 -14.38 4.85
N TRP A 115 -12.89 -15.39 4.37
CA TRP A 115 -11.59 -15.18 3.73
C TRP A 115 -11.68 -15.16 2.20
N LEU A 116 -12.52 -16.00 1.60
CA LEU A 116 -12.68 -16.06 0.13
C LEU A 116 -13.28 -14.77 -0.46
N VAL A 117 -14.24 -14.15 0.23
CA VAL A 117 -14.88 -12.92 -0.27
C VAL A 117 -13.88 -11.76 -0.36
N PRO A 118 -13.07 -11.45 0.68
CA PRO A 118 -12.01 -10.45 0.56
C PRO A 118 -10.98 -10.75 -0.54
N VAL A 119 -10.55 -12.02 -0.69
CA VAL A 119 -9.62 -12.40 -1.77
C VAL A 119 -10.24 -12.14 -3.15
N ALA A 120 -11.50 -12.49 -3.35
CA ALA A 120 -12.20 -12.26 -4.62
C ALA A 120 -12.50 -10.77 -4.88
N ALA A 121 -12.66 -9.96 -3.83
CA ALA A 121 -12.91 -8.53 -3.94
C ALA A 121 -11.64 -7.70 -4.24
N LEU A 122 -10.46 -8.21 -3.89
CA LEU A 122 -9.17 -7.54 -4.04
C LEU A 122 -8.90 -7.03 -5.48
N PRO A 123 -9.08 -7.84 -6.55
CA PRO A 123 -8.90 -7.37 -7.92
C PRO A 123 -9.87 -6.25 -8.31
N ILE A 124 -11.12 -6.34 -7.86
CA ILE A 124 -12.14 -5.32 -8.11
C ILE A 124 -11.72 -4.02 -7.43
N PHE A 125 -11.29 -4.10 -6.18
CA PHE A 125 -10.88 -2.94 -5.41
C PHE A 125 -9.60 -2.30 -6.01
N THR A 126 -8.63 -3.11 -6.42
CA THR A 126 -7.43 -2.65 -7.16
C THR A 126 -7.78 -1.88 -8.42
N ALA A 127 -8.82 -2.27 -9.17
CA ALA A 127 -9.24 -1.55 -10.37
C ALA A 127 -9.71 -0.11 -10.05
N PHE A 128 -10.39 0.09 -8.92
CA PHE A 128 -10.95 1.40 -8.55
C PHE A 128 -9.98 2.29 -7.79
N VAL A 129 -9.24 1.75 -6.81
CA VAL A 129 -8.40 2.55 -5.89
C VAL A 129 -6.91 2.31 -6.09
N GLY A 130 -6.53 1.37 -6.95
CA GLY A 130 -5.14 1.02 -7.20
C GLY A 130 -4.60 -0.06 -6.26
N PRO A 131 -3.48 -0.68 -6.65
CA PRO A 131 -2.98 -1.88 -5.99
C PRO A 131 -2.44 -1.61 -4.58
N GLY A 132 -1.78 -0.45 -4.37
CA GLY A 132 -1.26 -0.07 -3.05
C GLY A 132 -2.35 0.15 -2.01
N ALA A 133 -3.37 0.95 -2.33
CA ALA A 133 -4.51 1.19 -1.45
C ALA A 133 -5.32 -0.10 -1.21
N ALA A 134 -5.48 -0.93 -2.22
CA ALA A 134 -6.17 -2.20 -2.09
C ALA A 134 -5.45 -3.19 -1.16
N PHE A 135 -4.12 -3.28 -1.30
CA PHE A 135 -3.29 -4.08 -0.41
C PHE A 135 -3.38 -3.59 1.04
N ALA A 136 -3.27 -2.27 1.26
CA ALA A 136 -3.35 -1.68 2.60
C ALA A 136 -4.71 -1.92 3.28
N PHE A 137 -5.80 -1.85 2.53
CA PHE A 137 -7.13 -2.20 3.03
C PHE A 137 -7.21 -3.67 3.45
N GLY A 138 -6.75 -4.60 2.59
CA GLY A 138 -6.74 -6.02 2.92
C GLY A 138 -5.85 -6.35 4.13
N TRP A 139 -4.70 -5.68 4.25
CA TRP A 139 -3.83 -5.77 5.42
C TRP A 139 -4.52 -5.31 6.69
N TYR A 140 -5.18 -4.14 6.65
CA TYR A 140 -5.92 -3.59 7.79
C TYR A 140 -7.06 -4.52 8.24
N TRP A 141 -7.78 -5.11 7.28
CA TRP A 141 -8.84 -6.07 7.57
C TRP A 141 -8.30 -7.30 8.31
N ARG A 142 -7.18 -7.87 7.86
CA ARG A 142 -6.50 -9.00 8.52
C ARG A 142 -6.07 -8.65 9.94
N GLU A 143 -5.46 -7.49 10.12
CA GLU A 143 -5.04 -7.01 11.44
C GLU A 143 -6.23 -6.83 12.39
N SER A 144 -7.34 -6.30 11.88
CA SER A 144 -8.58 -6.13 12.66
C SER A 144 -9.15 -7.47 13.14
N LYS A 145 -9.08 -8.52 12.31
CA LYS A 145 -9.51 -9.87 12.70
C LYS A 145 -8.61 -10.47 13.78
N LEU A 146 -7.31 -10.29 13.68
CA LEU A 146 -6.36 -10.73 14.73
C LEU A 146 -6.61 -10.02 16.06
N GLN A 147 -6.75 -8.69 16.03
CA GLN A 147 -6.99 -7.89 17.24
C GLN A 147 -8.32 -8.25 17.90
N SER A 148 -9.37 -8.51 17.11
CA SER A 148 -10.68 -8.90 17.65
C SER A 148 -10.66 -10.20 18.44
N LYS A 149 -9.71 -11.09 18.12
CA LYS A 149 -9.55 -12.38 18.82
C LYS A 149 -8.69 -12.26 20.07
N LEU A 150 -7.59 -11.51 20.01
CA LEU A 150 -6.77 -11.22 21.19
C LEU A 150 -7.53 -10.49 22.30
N ALA A 151 -8.57 -9.74 21.97
CA ALA A 151 -9.43 -9.06 22.96
C ALA A 151 -10.50 -9.98 23.58
N GLN A 152 -10.68 -11.21 23.07
CA GLN A 152 -11.62 -12.21 23.59
C GLN A 152 -10.97 -13.25 24.50
N GLU A 153 -9.64 -13.32 24.51
CA GLU A 153 -8.81 -14.12 25.42
C GLU A 153 -8.40 -13.32 26.65
#